data_AF-A0A955TTG0-F1
#
_entry.id   AF-A0A955TTG0-F1
#
_cell.length_a   1.000
_cell.length_b   1.000
_cell.length_c   1.000
_cell.angle_alpha   90.00
_cell.angle_beta   90.00
_cell.angle_gamma   90.00
#
_symmetry.space_group_name_H-M   'P 1'
#
loop_
_entity.id
_entity.type
_entity.pdbx_description
1 polymer ?
#
loop_
_entity_poly.entity_id
_entity_poly.type
_entity_poly.pdbx_seq_one_letter_code
_entity_poly.pdbx_strand_id
1 'polypeptide(L)' 'DTIKKTKPDYVLILPWNIKDEVMQQMAYIREWGGQFVTPIPEVKVYS' A
#
# COMPACT_ATOMS: atom_id res chain seq x y z
N ASP A 1 13.88 0.23 -1.47
CA ASP A 1 14.43 1.56 -1.83
C ASP A 1 13.67 2.33 -2.89
N THR A 2 13.26 1.72 -4.01
CA THR A 2 12.61 2.46 -5.11
C THR A 2 11.33 3.18 -4.69
N ILE A 3 10.46 2.52 -3.91
CA ILE A 3 9.19 3.10 -3.43
C ILE A 3 9.42 4.41 -2.65
N LYS A 4 10.43 4.46 -1.78
CA LYS A 4 10.74 5.67 -1.00
C LYS A 4 11.28 6.81 -1.86
N LYS A 5 11.94 6.49 -2.98
CA LYS A 5 12.45 7.47 -3.94
C LYS A 5 11.34 8.00 -4.85
N THR A 6 10.46 7.12 -5.32
CA THR A 6 9.38 7.46 -6.25
C THR A 6 8.15 8.01 -5.54
N LYS A 7 7.99 7.75 -4.24
CA LYS A 7 6.88 8.20 -3.40
C LYS A 7 5.52 8.07 -4.11
N PRO A 8 5.12 6.85 -4.48
CA PRO A 8 3.88 6.65 -5.21
C PRO A 8 2.68 7.09 -4.36
N ASP A 9 1.66 7.62 -5.03
CA ASP A 9 0.37 7.95 -4.41
C ASP A 9 -0.41 6.68 -4.03
N TYR A 10 -0.27 5.61 -4.82
CA TYR A 10 -0.95 4.34 -4.59
C TYR A 10 0.00 3.15 -4.69
N VAL A 11 -0.12 2.23 -3.75
CA VAL A 11 0.59 0.94 -3.73
C VAL A 11 -0.42 -0.19 -3.80
N LEU A 12 -0.45 -0.87 -4.94
CA LEU A 12 -1.33 -2.01 -5.19
C LEU A 12 -0.79 -3.28 -4.52
N ILE A 13 -1.58 -3.84 -3.61
CA ILE A 13 -1.33 -5.12 -2.97
C ILE A 13 -2.14 -6.20 -3.72
N LEU A 14 -1.44 -6.94 -4.58
CA LEU A 14 -2.03 -8.06 -5.34
C LEU A 14 -2.42 -9.25 -4.44
N PRO A 15 -1.55 -9.76 -3.55
CA PRO A 15 -1.94 -10.79 -2.59
C PRO A 15 -2.68 -10.15 -1.41
N TRP A 16 -3.99 -9.93 -1.57
CA TRP A 16 -4.84 -9.30 -0.56
C TRP A 16 -4.84 -10.05 0.79
N ASN A 17 -4.52 -11.34 0.79
CA ASN A 17 -4.42 -12.18 2.00
C ASN A 17 -3.37 -11.69 3.01
N ILE A 18 -2.29 -11.04 2.54
CA ILE A 18 -1.21 -10.53 3.40
C ILE A 18 -1.23 -9.01 3.53
N LYS A 19 -2.34 -8.36 3.16
CA LYS A 19 -2.43 -6.89 3.12
C LYS A 19 -2.02 -6.26 4.45
N ASP A 20 -2.42 -6.85 5.58
CA ASP A 20 -2.20 -6.26 6.90
C ASP A 20 -0.72 -6.30 7.29
N GLU A 21 -0.03 -7.40 6.97
CA GLU A 21 1.42 -7.52 7.14
C GLU A 21 2.19 -6.55 6.24
N VAL A 22 1.80 -6.43 4.97
CA VAL A 22 2.43 -5.49 4.02
C VAL A 22 2.23 -4.03 4.47
N MET A 23 1.02 -3.66 4.88
CA MET A 23 0.73 -2.32 5.40
C MET A 23 1.51 -2.02 6.68
N GLN A 24 1.73 -3.01 7.55
CA GLN A 24 2.54 -2.85 8.75
C GLN A 24 4.02 -2.68 8.41
N GLN A 25 4.58 -3.55 7.57
CA GLN A 25 5.99 -3.47 7.16
C GLN A 25 6.30 -2.23 6.34
N MET A 26 5.33 -1.73 5.58
CA MET A 26 5.48 -0.53 4.75
C MET A 26 4.73 0.70 5.29
N ALA A 27 4.46 0.76 6.59
CA ALA A 27 3.70 1.86 7.22
C ALA A 27 4.28 3.26 6.92
N TYR A 28 5.58 3.35 6.65
CA TYR A 28 6.29 4.56 6.25
C TYR A 28 5.74 5.20 4.95
N ILE A 29 4.99 4.47 4.13
CA ILE A 29 4.32 5.01 2.92
C ILE A 29 3.33 6.13 3.27
N ARG A 30 2.74 6.08 4.45
CA ARG A 30 1.81 7.09 4.95
C ARG A 30 2.49 8.43 5.22
N GLU A 31 3.80 8.44 5.46
CA GLU A 31 4.55 9.67 5.80
C GLU A 31 4.52 10.72 4.68
N TRP A 32 4.36 10.30 3.43
CA TRP A 32 4.20 11.20 2.28
C TRP A 32 2.78 11.20 1.70
N GLY A 33 1.82 10.58 2.38
CA GLY A 33 0.43 10.51 1.94
C GLY A 33 0.13 9.41 0.91
N GLY A 34 1.03 8.44 0.72
CA GLY A 34 0.76 7.28 -0.12
C GLY A 34 -0.31 6.37 0.51
N GLN A 35 -1.12 5.75 -0.34
CA GLN A 35 -2.23 4.88 0.06
C GLN A 35 -2.03 3.46 -0.46
N PHE A 36 -2.58 2.47 0.25
CA PHE A 36 -2.58 1.08 -0.21
C PHE A 36 -3.89 0.74 -0.91
N VAL A 37 -3.83 -0.11 -1.93
CA VAL A 37 -5.01 -0.54 -2.69
C VAL A 37 -5.04 -2.06 -2.76
N THR A 38 -6.19 -2.67 -2.50
CA THR A 38 -6.43 -4.10 -2.77
C THR A 38 -7.51 -4.24 -3.84
N PRO A 39 -7.30 -5.02 -4.92
CA PRO A 39 -8.27 -5.10 -6.02
C PRO A 39 -9.38 -6.16 -5.82
N ILE A 40 -9.26 -7.05 -4.82
CA ILE A 40 -10.14 -8.20 -4.59
C ILE A 40 -10.56 -8.25 -3.12
N PRO A 41 -11.80 -8.65 -2.79
CA PRO A 41 -12.92 -8.95 -3.70
C PRO A 41 -13.53 -7.71 -4.38
N GLU A 42 -13.27 -6.54 -3.82
CA GLU A 42 -13.63 -5.24 -4.36
C GLU A 42 -12.43 -4.31 -4.21
N VAL A 43 -12.35 -3.28 -5.07
CA VAL A 43 -11.30 -2.26 -4.95
C VAL A 43 -11.49 -1.49 -3.65
N LYS A 44 -10.53 -1.63 -2.74
CA LYS A 44 -10.49 -0.91 -1.46
C LYS A 44 -9.20 -0.12 -1.36
N VAL A 45 -9.32 1.11 -0.86
CA VAL A 45 -8.20 2.02 -0.61
C VAL A 45 -8.03 2.18 0.90
N TYR A 46 -6.79 2.11 1.37
CA TYR A 46 -6.42 2.24 2.78
C TYR A 46 -5.40 3.37 2.92
N SER A 47 -5.75 4.36 3.74
CA SER A 47 -4.84 5.43 4.17
C SER A 47 -3.90 4.95 5.25
#